data_AF-A0A4V3CIH9-F1
#
_entry.id   AF-A0A4V3CIH9-F1
#
_cell.length_a   1.000
_cell.length_b   1.000
_cell.length_c   1.000
_cell.angle_alpha   90.00
_cell.angle_beta   90.00
_cell.angle_gamma   90.00
#
_symmetry.space_group_name_H-M   'P 1'
#
loop_
_entity.id
_entity.type
_entity.pdbx_description
1 polymer ?
#
loop_
_entity_poly.entity_id
_entity_poly.type
_entity_poly.pdbx_seq_one_letter_code
_entity_poly.pdbx_strand_id
1 'polypeptide(L)'
;MGAKLKVAGWVALGAIAGAMTTMQLQANARSSLSPLPLEELQQLAAVFGMVKSDYVEPVDEKKLINDAIAGMVSGLDPHSQFFDKKSFKEFREGTSGKFVGVGIEIGMEDGLVKIVSPIEGSPAFRAGLKSGDLISRIDDTGVKGLSLDQAVKRMRGEPNTKVTLMIFRKAENRSFPVTITREEIRVQSVRAKVVEPGYAWLRVSQFQDRTVEDFVKKLEEIYKQEPHLKGLVLDLRNDPGGLLEASVAISAAFLPRDVEVVSTNGQIPDSKASFKASPDYYLRRGGVDPLKRLPVALKTVPLVVLVNEGSASASEIVAGALQDHKRAIIMGAQTFGKGSVQTVRQLSPETALKITTARYYTPAGRSIQAKGIVPDVMLDETAEGNVFAALRMREADLEKHLNNGPEEKDEAREKAREEARQKLEAEFAKKNEPPKPLPEFGSAEDFPLQQALNQLKGRPVLASKTATERKAEAKVE
;
A
#
# COMPACT_ATOMS: atom_id res chain seq x y z
N MET A 1 -55.52 6.53 53.16
CA MET A 1 -54.17 5.98 52.84
C MET A 1 -54.05 5.38 51.43
N GLY A 2 -54.87 5.80 50.44
CA GLY A 2 -55.08 5.00 49.21
C GLY A 2 -54.35 5.43 47.91
N ALA A 3 -53.86 6.67 47.80
CA ALA A 3 -53.29 7.18 46.54
C ALA A 3 -51.75 7.17 46.52
N LYS A 4 -51.10 7.61 47.61
CA LYS A 4 -49.64 7.69 47.69
C LYS A 4 -48.96 6.30 47.67
N LEU A 5 -49.57 5.30 48.29
CA LEU A 5 -49.11 3.91 48.27
C LEU A 5 -49.23 3.27 46.87
N LYS A 6 -50.27 3.61 46.10
CA LYS A 6 -50.42 3.13 44.72
C LYS A 6 -49.37 3.73 43.79
N VAL A 7 -49.09 5.01 43.91
CA VAL A 7 -48.04 5.69 43.11
C VAL A 7 -46.65 5.13 43.44
N ALA A 8 -46.35 4.92 44.73
CA ALA A 8 -45.10 4.29 45.15
C ALA A 8 -44.95 2.86 44.57
N GLY A 9 -46.04 2.09 44.55
CA GLY A 9 -46.06 0.76 43.93
C GLY A 9 -45.75 0.77 42.43
N TRP A 10 -46.36 1.70 41.67
CA TRP A 10 -46.10 1.82 40.23
C TRP A 10 -44.68 2.27 39.89
N VAL A 11 -44.10 3.17 40.69
CA VAL A 11 -42.71 3.62 40.50
C VAL A 11 -41.72 2.49 40.82
N ALA A 12 -41.96 1.73 41.90
CA ALA A 12 -41.13 0.57 42.23
C ALA A 12 -41.21 -0.53 41.16
N LEU A 13 -42.41 -0.80 40.63
CA LEU A 13 -42.59 -1.79 39.56
C LEU A 13 -41.89 -1.36 38.26
N GLY A 14 -41.97 -0.06 37.92
CA GLY A 14 -41.26 0.51 36.78
C GLY A 14 -39.74 0.48 36.92
N ALA A 15 -39.21 0.72 38.12
CA ALA A 15 -37.78 0.61 38.40
C ALA A 15 -37.28 -0.84 38.30
N ILE A 16 -38.04 -1.81 38.82
CA ILE A 16 -37.72 -3.24 38.72
C ILE A 16 -37.80 -3.71 37.25
N ALA A 17 -38.83 -3.31 36.50
CA ALA A 17 -38.95 -3.63 35.07
C ALA A 17 -37.83 -3.00 34.25
N GLY A 18 -37.42 -1.76 34.55
CA GLY A 18 -36.28 -1.06 33.94
C GLY A 18 -34.94 -1.72 34.26
N ALA A 19 -34.72 -2.16 35.50
CA ALA A 19 -33.54 -2.92 35.90
C ALA A 19 -33.48 -4.29 35.19
N MET A 20 -34.59 -5.01 35.09
CA MET A 20 -34.62 -6.30 34.39
C MET A 20 -34.41 -6.15 32.89
N THR A 21 -35.03 -5.15 32.24
CA THR A 21 -34.82 -4.90 30.80
C THR A 21 -33.40 -4.45 30.48
N THR A 22 -32.78 -3.62 31.32
CA THR A 22 -31.36 -3.23 31.14
C THR A 22 -30.40 -4.40 31.34
N MET A 23 -30.66 -5.30 32.31
CA MET A 23 -29.88 -6.53 32.50
C MET A 23 -30.03 -7.49 31.31
N GLN A 24 -31.23 -7.59 30.73
CA GLN A 24 -31.51 -8.46 29.58
C GLN A 24 -30.86 -7.93 28.29
N LEU A 25 -30.80 -6.60 28.10
CA LEU A 25 -30.07 -5.96 27.01
C LEU A 25 -28.54 -6.14 27.14
N GLN A 26 -27.98 -6.06 28.36
CA GLN A 26 -26.56 -6.35 28.60
C GLN A 26 -26.22 -7.84 28.41
N ALA A 27 -27.13 -8.75 28.76
CA ALA A 27 -26.96 -10.19 28.56
C ALA A 27 -27.00 -10.56 27.06
N ASN A 28 -27.94 -9.99 26.29
CA ASN A 28 -28.04 -10.24 24.85
C ASN A 28 -26.88 -9.61 24.06
N ALA A 29 -26.31 -8.49 24.52
CA ALA A 29 -25.12 -7.89 23.92
C ALA A 29 -23.83 -8.70 24.18
N ARG A 30 -23.78 -9.48 25.28
CA ARG A 30 -22.68 -10.43 25.56
C ARG A 30 -22.88 -11.81 24.91
N SER A 31 -24.12 -12.16 24.55
CA SER A 31 -24.47 -13.45 23.93
C SER A 31 -24.06 -13.58 22.45
N SER A 32 -23.52 -12.53 21.83
CA SER A 32 -23.05 -12.57 20.43
C SER A 32 -21.61 -13.07 20.26
N LEU A 33 -20.90 -13.32 21.36
CA LEU A 33 -19.61 -14.00 21.34
C LEU A 33 -19.87 -15.48 21.60
N SER A 34 -19.52 -16.34 20.64
CA SER A 34 -19.44 -17.78 20.88
C SER A 34 -18.61 -18.03 22.15
N PRO A 35 -19.01 -18.97 23.02
CA PRO A 35 -18.22 -19.32 24.18
C PRO A 35 -16.81 -19.70 23.75
N LEU A 36 -15.81 -19.33 24.57
CA LEU A 36 -14.42 -19.66 24.28
C LEU A 36 -14.25 -21.18 24.12
N PRO A 37 -13.50 -21.64 23.11
CA PRO A 37 -13.24 -23.06 22.87
C PRO A 37 -12.27 -23.59 23.94
N LEU A 38 -12.82 -23.95 25.11
CA LEU A 38 -12.01 -24.28 26.29
C LEU A 38 -11.15 -25.53 26.08
N GLU A 39 -11.65 -26.52 25.35
CA GLU A 39 -10.93 -27.76 25.06
C GLU A 39 -9.71 -27.49 24.17
N GLU A 40 -9.88 -26.71 23.11
CA GLU A 40 -8.82 -26.34 22.18
C GLU A 40 -7.80 -25.40 22.83
N LEU A 41 -8.24 -24.50 23.72
CA LEU A 41 -7.34 -23.67 24.52
C LEU A 41 -6.51 -24.50 25.51
N GLN A 42 -7.11 -25.53 26.13
CA GLN A 42 -6.39 -26.48 26.96
C GLN A 42 -5.40 -27.30 26.14
N GLN A 43 -5.78 -27.74 24.94
CA GLN A 43 -4.90 -28.45 24.03
C GLN A 43 -3.70 -27.58 23.61
N LEU A 44 -3.94 -26.31 23.26
CA LEU A 44 -2.88 -25.35 22.94
C LEU A 44 -1.90 -25.19 24.12
N ALA A 45 -2.42 -25.05 25.34
CA ALA A 45 -1.60 -24.95 26.56
C ALA A 45 -0.82 -26.24 26.84
N ALA A 46 -1.43 -27.41 26.65
CA ALA A 46 -0.79 -28.70 26.82
C ALA A 46 0.37 -28.89 25.83
N VAL A 47 0.15 -28.59 24.55
CA VAL A 47 1.20 -28.64 23.51
C VAL A 47 2.34 -27.67 23.83
N PHE A 48 2.03 -26.43 24.24
CA PHE A 48 3.04 -25.47 24.68
C PHE A 48 3.89 -26.01 25.85
N GLY A 49 3.25 -26.65 26.83
CA GLY A 49 3.92 -27.28 27.97
C GLY A 49 4.83 -28.44 27.57
N MET A 50 4.36 -29.33 26.69
CA MET A 50 5.17 -30.45 26.15
C MET A 50 6.37 -29.94 25.35
N VAL A 51 6.20 -28.96 24.46
CA VAL A 51 7.32 -28.37 23.71
C VAL A 51 8.37 -27.78 24.66
N LYS A 52 7.94 -27.10 25.74
CA LYS A 52 8.88 -26.53 26.71
C LYS A 52 9.65 -27.59 27.51
N SER A 53 9.04 -28.73 27.82
CA SER A 53 9.62 -29.75 28.70
C SER A 53 10.36 -30.86 27.96
N ASP A 54 9.87 -31.24 26.78
CA ASP A 54 10.32 -32.44 26.05
C ASP A 54 11.17 -32.12 24.82
N TYR A 55 11.22 -30.85 24.36
CA TYR A 55 12.09 -30.47 23.24
C TYR A 55 13.56 -30.59 23.63
N VAL A 56 14.39 -31.06 22.70
CA VAL A 56 15.81 -31.40 22.92
C VAL A 56 16.68 -30.21 23.35
N GLU A 57 16.22 -28.99 23.11
CA GLU A 57 16.91 -27.74 23.49
C GLU A 57 15.99 -26.81 24.30
N PRO A 58 16.54 -25.92 25.16
CA PRO A 58 15.76 -24.87 25.80
C PRO A 58 15.07 -23.97 24.77
N VAL A 59 13.76 -23.74 24.93
CA VAL A 59 12.97 -22.90 24.04
C VAL A 59 12.74 -21.49 24.62
N ASP A 60 12.71 -20.48 23.76
CA ASP A 60 12.27 -19.13 24.13
C ASP A 60 10.73 -19.08 24.13
N GLU A 61 10.15 -18.99 25.32
CA GLU A 61 8.69 -18.95 25.53
C GLU A 61 8.01 -17.79 24.78
N LYS A 62 8.64 -16.61 24.74
CA LYS A 62 8.08 -15.44 24.06
C LYS A 62 8.06 -15.68 22.56
N LYS A 63 9.12 -16.28 22.02
CA LYS A 63 9.19 -16.65 20.61
C LYS A 63 8.11 -17.68 20.28
N LEU A 64 7.94 -18.71 21.11
CA LEU A 64 6.96 -19.76 20.89
C LEU A 64 5.51 -19.23 20.88
N ILE A 65 5.17 -18.33 21.81
CA ILE A 65 3.86 -17.66 21.84
C ILE A 65 3.67 -16.78 20.58
N ASN A 66 4.67 -15.99 20.21
CA ASN A 66 4.60 -15.14 19.01
C ASN A 66 4.42 -15.97 17.73
N ASP A 67 5.13 -17.09 17.61
CA ASP A 67 5.03 -18.00 16.47
C ASP A 67 3.64 -18.64 16.40
N ALA A 68 3.06 -19.04 17.54
CA ALA A 68 1.69 -19.56 17.60
C ALA A 68 0.65 -18.51 17.15
N ILE A 69 0.77 -17.27 17.63
CA ILE A 69 -0.13 -16.17 17.23
C ILE A 69 0.06 -15.85 15.73
N ALA A 70 1.30 -15.78 15.25
CA ALA A 70 1.59 -15.55 13.84
C ALA A 70 1.02 -16.67 12.94
N GLY A 71 1.10 -17.93 13.38
CA GLY A 71 0.50 -19.08 12.71
C GLY A 71 -1.02 -18.96 12.57
N MET A 72 -1.72 -18.57 13.65
CA MET A 72 -3.18 -18.35 13.61
C MET A 72 -3.57 -17.29 12.59
N VAL A 73 -2.82 -16.18 12.53
CA VAL A 73 -3.20 -15.02 11.71
C VAL A 73 -2.81 -15.21 10.24
N SER A 74 -1.62 -15.74 9.96
CA SER A 74 -1.17 -16.05 8.59
C SER A 74 -1.97 -17.19 7.94
N GLY A 75 -2.73 -17.94 8.73
CA GLY A 75 -3.69 -18.92 8.28
C GLY A 75 -4.90 -18.32 7.55
N LEU A 76 -5.25 -17.05 7.81
CA LEU A 76 -6.51 -16.44 7.37
C LEU A 76 -6.49 -15.98 5.92
N ASP A 77 -5.52 -15.14 5.57
CA ASP A 77 -5.36 -14.50 4.26
C ASP A 77 -3.93 -13.93 4.14
N PRO A 78 -3.42 -13.58 2.94
CA PRO A 78 -2.05 -13.11 2.76
C PRO A 78 -1.78 -11.69 3.30
N HIS A 79 -2.82 -10.97 3.74
CA HIS A 79 -2.73 -9.60 4.24
C HIS A 79 -2.86 -9.50 5.75
N SER A 80 -3.39 -10.52 6.42
CA SER A 80 -3.52 -10.58 7.87
C SER A 80 -2.18 -10.97 8.52
N GLN A 81 -1.76 -10.22 9.54
CA GLN A 81 -0.47 -10.39 10.18
C GLN A 81 -0.50 -10.00 11.66
N PHE A 82 0.13 -10.82 12.50
CA PHE A 82 0.53 -10.41 13.84
C PHE A 82 1.87 -9.67 13.79
N PHE A 83 1.91 -8.50 14.40
CA PHE A 83 3.11 -7.70 14.54
C PHE A 83 3.69 -7.85 15.95
N ASP A 84 4.85 -8.48 16.04
CA ASP A 84 5.73 -8.41 17.20
C ASP A 84 6.40 -7.02 17.32
N LYS A 85 7.19 -6.80 18.37
CA LYS A 85 7.91 -5.54 18.62
C LYS A 85 8.62 -4.99 17.39
N LYS A 86 9.31 -5.87 16.67
CA LYS A 86 10.19 -5.51 15.58
C LYS A 86 9.38 -5.19 14.32
N SER A 87 8.51 -6.10 13.90
CA SER A 87 7.67 -5.94 12.72
C SER A 87 6.65 -4.81 12.89
N PHE A 88 6.18 -4.53 14.12
CA PHE A 88 5.32 -3.37 14.39
C PHE A 88 6.07 -2.06 14.22
N LYS A 89 7.33 -1.98 14.68
CA LYS A 89 8.20 -0.81 14.45
C LYS A 89 8.41 -0.58 12.96
N GLU A 90 8.76 -1.62 12.21
CA GLU A 90 8.96 -1.56 10.75
C GLU A 90 7.68 -1.12 10.02
N PHE A 91 6.51 -1.64 10.41
CA PHE A 91 5.22 -1.24 9.87
C PHE A 91 4.91 0.24 10.12
N ARG A 92 5.18 0.74 11.32
CA ARG A 92 4.98 2.17 11.67
C ARG A 92 5.94 3.08 10.91
N GLU A 93 7.20 2.68 10.74
CA GLU A 93 8.18 3.41 9.95
C GLU A 93 7.71 3.54 8.48
N GLY A 94 7.24 2.44 7.87
CA GLY A 94 6.70 2.45 6.52
C GLY A 94 5.45 3.33 6.37
N THR A 95 4.52 3.27 7.32
CA THR A 95 3.27 4.04 7.28
C THR A 95 3.49 5.54 7.50
N SER A 96 4.40 5.89 8.40
CA SER A 96 4.75 7.29 8.67
C SER A 96 5.63 7.91 7.59
N GLY A 97 6.25 7.08 6.73
CA GLY A 97 7.27 7.52 5.77
C GLY A 97 8.57 7.99 6.43
N LYS A 98 8.76 7.65 7.71
CA LYS A 98 9.89 8.09 8.55
C LYS A 98 10.63 6.89 9.09
N PHE A 99 11.93 6.89 8.94
CA PHE A 99 12.80 5.91 9.57
C PHE A 99 14.13 6.55 9.93
N VAL A 100 14.84 5.99 10.89
CA VAL A 100 16.18 6.46 11.24
C VAL A 100 17.22 5.63 10.48
N GLY A 101 18.10 6.32 9.75
CA GLY A 101 19.16 5.66 9.01
C GLY A 101 20.02 6.64 8.23
N VAL A 102 20.68 6.13 7.19
CA VAL A 102 21.60 6.90 6.34
C VAL A 102 20.92 7.52 5.11
N GLY A 103 19.74 7.01 4.72
CA GLY A 103 18.95 7.52 3.59
C GLY A 103 19.46 7.07 2.22
N ILE A 104 19.62 5.77 2.02
CA ILE A 104 20.08 5.19 0.76
C ILE A 104 19.09 4.11 0.32
N GLU A 105 18.76 4.11 -0.97
CA GLU A 105 18.13 2.98 -1.64
C GLU A 105 19.22 2.02 -2.12
N ILE A 106 19.10 0.75 -1.74
CA ILE A 106 20.13 -0.27 -1.96
C ILE A 106 19.56 -1.50 -2.67
N GLY A 107 20.42 -2.17 -3.43
CA GLY A 107 20.19 -3.48 -4.03
C GLY A 107 21.38 -4.40 -3.80
N MET A 108 21.31 -5.61 -4.33
CA MET A 108 22.43 -6.55 -4.38
C MET A 108 23.01 -6.59 -5.79
N GLU A 109 24.33 -6.55 -5.92
CA GLU A 109 25.06 -6.82 -7.17
C GLU A 109 26.33 -7.62 -6.82
N ASP A 110 26.49 -8.80 -7.43
CA ASP A 110 27.66 -9.68 -7.27
C ASP A 110 28.04 -10.01 -5.81
N GLY A 111 27.03 -10.10 -4.93
CA GLY A 111 27.22 -10.37 -3.49
C GLY A 111 27.72 -9.18 -2.67
N LEU A 112 27.72 -7.98 -3.25
CA LEU A 112 27.95 -6.70 -2.58
C LEU A 112 26.64 -5.89 -2.51
N VAL A 113 26.57 -4.98 -1.54
CA VAL A 113 25.45 -4.03 -1.46
C VAL A 113 25.71 -2.90 -2.44
N LYS A 114 24.85 -2.75 -3.45
CA LYS A 114 24.91 -1.64 -4.39
C LYS A 114 24.01 -0.50 -3.94
N ILE A 115 24.52 0.72 -4.00
CA ILE A 115 23.72 1.93 -3.88
C ILE A 115 22.97 2.13 -5.20
N VAL A 116 21.65 1.94 -5.17
CA VAL A 116 20.78 2.29 -6.28
C VAL A 116 20.71 3.79 -6.40
N SER A 117 20.36 4.47 -5.31
CA SER A 117 20.35 5.94 -5.24
C SER A 117 20.40 6.43 -3.79
N PRO A 118 21.22 7.44 -3.45
CA PRO A 118 21.05 8.19 -2.22
C PRO A 118 19.75 9.01 -2.27
N ILE A 119 19.01 9.03 -1.16
CA ILE A 119 17.81 9.88 -1.06
C ILE A 119 18.26 11.34 -1.00
N GLU A 120 17.74 12.19 -1.87
CA GLU A 120 18.12 13.60 -1.94
C GLU A 120 17.97 14.29 -0.57
N GLY A 121 18.97 15.10 -0.20
CA GLY A 121 19.01 15.80 1.07
C GLY A 121 19.27 14.92 2.30
N SER A 122 19.37 13.59 2.17
CA SER A 122 19.72 12.68 3.27
C SER A 122 21.19 12.81 3.72
N PRO A 123 21.57 12.27 4.90
CA PRO A 123 22.96 12.19 5.33
C PRO A 123 23.88 11.54 4.29
N ALA A 124 23.45 10.45 3.66
CA ALA A 124 24.23 9.78 2.63
C ALA A 124 24.42 10.62 1.36
N PHE A 125 23.39 11.35 0.94
CA PHE A 125 23.48 12.29 -0.17
C PHE A 125 24.46 13.42 0.15
N ARG A 126 24.36 14.03 1.35
CA ARG A 126 25.30 15.07 1.80
C ARG A 126 26.73 14.55 1.99
N ALA A 127 26.89 13.27 2.31
CA ALA A 127 28.18 12.60 2.40
C ALA A 127 28.81 12.26 1.04
N GLY A 128 28.14 12.59 -0.07
CA GLY A 128 28.68 12.44 -1.43
C GLY A 128 28.68 11.01 -1.96
N LEU A 129 27.84 10.14 -1.39
CA LEU A 129 27.55 8.84 -2.00
C LEU A 129 26.84 9.04 -3.33
N LYS A 130 27.06 8.13 -4.28
CA LYS A 130 26.51 8.20 -5.64
C LYS A 130 25.82 6.90 -6.00
N SER A 131 24.91 6.98 -6.98
CA SER A 131 24.35 5.80 -7.62
C SER A 131 25.48 4.93 -8.21
N GLY A 132 25.37 3.62 -8.04
CA GLY A 132 26.36 2.64 -8.50
C GLY A 132 27.55 2.43 -7.56
N ASP A 133 27.67 3.19 -6.48
CA ASP A 133 28.65 2.91 -5.42
C ASP A 133 28.37 1.53 -4.79
N LEU A 134 29.41 0.75 -4.52
CA LEU A 134 29.31 -0.56 -3.86
C LEU A 134 29.78 -0.46 -2.41
N ILE A 135 28.93 -0.84 -1.45
CA ILE A 135 29.31 -0.93 -0.04
C ILE A 135 29.92 -2.31 0.18
N SER A 136 31.18 -2.34 0.58
CA SER A 136 31.94 -3.58 0.84
C SER A 136 31.98 -3.96 2.32
N ARG A 137 31.88 -2.97 3.22
CA ARG A 137 31.79 -3.14 4.68
C ARG A 137 30.85 -2.11 5.30
N ILE A 138 30.16 -2.50 6.36
CA ILE A 138 29.37 -1.64 7.23
C ILE A 138 29.99 -1.77 8.63
N ASP A 139 30.55 -0.68 9.12
CA ASP A 139 31.48 -0.65 10.26
C ASP A 139 32.57 -1.72 10.07
N ASP A 140 32.72 -2.63 11.04
CA ASP A 140 33.71 -3.71 10.99
C ASP A 140 33.20 -4.99 10.30
N THR A 141 31.98 -4.99 9.75
CA THR A 141 31.37 -6.17 9.14
C THR A 141 31.44 -6.11 7.62
N GLY A 142 32.02 -7.13 6.98
CA GLY A 142 31.95 -7.30 5.52
C GLY A 142 30.54 -7.64 5.06
N VAL A 143 30.12 -7.10 3.92
CA VAL A 143 28.76 -7.31 3.42
C VAL A 143 28.57 -8.65 2.70
N LYS A 144 29.65 -9.29 2.27
CA LYS A 144 29.59 -10.54 1.51
C LYS A 144 29.01 -11.65 2.40
N GLY A 145 27.91 -12.26 1.96
CA GLY A 145 27.17 -13.25 2.72
C GLY A 145 26.08 -12.68 3.64
N LEU A 146 25.93 -11.35 3.73
CA LEU A 146 24.76 -10.73 4.35
C LEU A 146 23.58 -10.74 3.39
N SER A 147 22.38 -10.97 3.91
CA SER A 147 21.16 -10.63 3.17
C SER A 147 20.98 -9.11 3.10
N LEU A 148 20.18 -8.63 2.14
CA LEU A 148 19.85 -7.21 2.02
C LEU A 148 19.28 -6.66 3.33
N ASP A 149 18.35 -7.39 3.97
CA ASP A 149 17.76 -7.02 5.26
C ASP A 149 18.79 -6.91 6.38
N GLN A 150 19.79 -7.78 6.39
CA GLN A 150 20.87 -7.73 7.38
C GLN A 150 21.78 -6.51 7.15
N ALA A 151 22.00 -6.10 5.90
CA ALA A 151 22.71 -4.87 5.58
C ALA A 151 21.88 -3.62 5.98
N VAL A 152 20.59 -3.60 5.68
CA VAL A 152 19.66 -2.52 6.09
C VAL A 152 19.66 -2.36 7.60
N LYS A 153 19.54 -3.44 8.36
CA LYS A 153 19.54 -3.41 9.84
C LYS A 153 20.80 -2.80 10.42
N ARG A 154 21.97 -3.04 9.82
CA ARG A 154 23.25 -2.46 10.26
C ARG A 154 23.38 -0.99 9.92
N MET A 155 22.83 -0.57 8.77
CA MET A 155 22.83 0.85 8.38
C MET A 155 21.80 1.68 9.16
N ARG A 156 20.69 1.06 9.61
CA ARG A 156 19.76 1.64 10.57
C ARG A 156 20.35 1.65 11.99
N GLY A 157 19.75 2.41 12.88
CA GLY A 157 20.20 2.55 14.26
C GLY A 157 19.54 3.74 14.95
N GLU A 158 20.01 4.07 16.15
CA GLU A 158 19.50 5.21 16.91
C GLU A 158 19.91 6.54 16.25
N PRO A 159 19.06 7.59 16.33
CA PRO A 159 19.36 8.88 15.73
C PRO A 159 20.61 9.51 16.36
N ASN A 160 21.37 10.25 15.57
CA ASN A 160 22.64 10.89 15.93
C ASN A 160 23.81 9.92 16.23
N THR A 161 23.63 8.62 16.02
CA THR A 161 24.75 7.66 16.02
C THR A 161 25.45 7.63 14.67
N LYS A 162 26.70 7.16 14.61
CA LYS A 162 27.47 7.08 13.36
C LYS A 162 27.52 5.66 12.83
N VAL A 163 27.64 5.54 11.50
CA VAL A 163 27.98 4.30 10.79
C VAL A 163 29.05 4.62 9.76
N THR A 164 30.03 3.74 9.63
CA THR A 164 31.09 3.88 8.61
C THR A 164 30.85 2.88 7.49
N LEU A 165 30.63 3.37 6.28
CA LEU A 165 30.46 2.55 5.08
C LEU A 165 31.78 2.53 4.30
N MET A 166 32.30 1.35 4.00
CA MET A 166 33.45 1.23 3.08
C MET A 166 32.94 1.15 1.65
N ILE A 167 33.06 2.26 0.93
CA ILE A 167 32.55 2.42 -0.44
C ILE A 167 33.62 2.03 -1.43
N PHE A 168 33.25 1.26 -2.45
CA PHE A 168 34.03 1.04 -3.67
C PHE A 168 33.29 1.70 -4.84
N ARG A 169 33.95 2.68 -5.47
CA ARG A 169 33.40 3.41 -6.60
C ARG A 169 34.08 2.96 -7.89
N LYS A 170 33.34 2.22 -8.72
CA LYS A 170 33.85 1.65 -9.99
C LYS A 170 34.48 2.71 -10.90
N ALA A 171 33.81 3.85 -11.07
CA ALA A 171 34.28 4.94 -11.95
C ALA A 171 35.64 5.55 -11.54
N GLU A 172 36.00 5.47 -10.26
CA GLU A 172 37.26 5.99 -9.73
C GLU A 172 38.26 4.86 -9.39
N ASN A 173 37.85 3.60 -9.58
CA ASN A 173 38.55 2.39 -9.16
C ASN A 173 39.18 2.48 -7.76
N ARG A 174 38.42 3.01 -6.80
CA ARG A 174 38.93 3.35 -5.47
C ARG A 174 37.95 2.93 -4.38
N SER A 175 38.50 2.45 -3.27
CA SER A 175 37.76 2.19 -2.03
C SER A 175 38.08 3.27 -0.98
N PHE A 176 37.07 3.77 -0.27
CA PHE A 176 37.25 4.75 0.80
C PHE A 176 36.14 4.65 1.87
N PRO A 177 36.45 4.96 3.14
CA PRO A 177 35.44 4.99 4.19
C PRO A 177 34.62 6.28 4.12
N VAL A 178 33.31 6.16 4.38
CA VAL A 178 32.39 7.28 4.53
C VAL A 178 31.65 7.13 5.84
N THR A 179 31.92 8.02 6.79
CA THR A 179 31.23 8.03 8.08
C THR A 179 30.01 8.92 8.01
N ILE A 180 28.85 8.36 8.30
CA ILE A 180 27.55 9.00 8.16
C ILE A 180 26.86 9.02 9.52
N THR A 181 26.35 10.18 9.92
CA THR A 181 25.49 10.30 11.10
C THR A 181 24.07 9.90 10.71
N ARG A 182 23.48 8.97 11.46
CA ARG A 182 22.10 8.51 11.25
C ARG A 182 21.13 9.63 11.64
N GLU A 183 20.16 9.89 10.78
CA GLU A 183 19.13 10.91 10.98
C GLU A 183 17.74 10.34 10.66
N GLU A 184 16.69 11.03 11.10
CA GLU A 184 15.34 10.76 10.61
C GLU A 184 15.28 11.08 9.11
N ILE A 185 15.13 10.04 8.30
CA ILE A 185 14.93 10.14 6.86
C ILE A 185 13.43 10.22 6.60
N ARG A 186 13.07 11.14 5.72
CA ARG A 186 11.69 11.30 5.25
C ARG A 186 11.63 10.88 3.79
N VAL A 187 10.85 9.83 3.51
CA VAL A 187 10.61 9.40 2.14
C VAL A 187 9.60 10.37 1.52
N GLN A 188 9.93 10.96 0.39
CA GLN A 188 8.98 11.78 -0.37
C GLN A 188 8.04 10.86 -1.14
N SER A 189 6.80 10.77 -0.68
CA SER A 189 5.75 9.98 -1.32
C SER A 189 5.10 10.68 -2.51
N VAL A 190 5.34 11.99 -2.68
CA VAL A 190 4.79 12.79 -3.78
C VAL A 190 5.90 13.48 -4.56
N ARG A 191 5.87 13.34 -5.88
CA ARG A 191 6.71 14.10 -6.82
C ARG A 191 5.82 14.82 -7.82
N ALA A 192 6.23 16.01 -8.24
CA ALA A 192 5.48 16.78 -9.22
C ALA A 192 6.41 17.61 -10.09
N LYS A 193 6.02 17.82 -11.35
CA LYS A 193 6.64 18.81 -12.23
C LYS A 193 5.70 19.21 -13.36
N VAL A 194 5.90 20.41 -13.88
CA VAL A 194 5.38 20.81 -15.20
C VAL A 194 6.19 20.05 -16.24
N VAL A 195 5.52 19.25 -17.07
CA VAL A 195 6.16 18.43 -18.10
C VAL A 195 6.17 19.14 -19.45
N GLU A 196 5.14 19.94 -19.72
CA GLU A 196 5.01 20.82 -20.88
C GLU A 196 4.16 22.04 -20.49
N PRO A 197 4.20 23.16 -21.25
CA PRO A 197 3.39 24.34 -20.94
C PRO A 197 1.90 24.02 -20.77
N GLY A 198 1.36 24.28 -19.58
CA GLY A 198 -0.01 23.96 -19.18
C GLY A 198 -0.31 22.49 -18.87
N TYR A 199 0.68 21.59 -18.86
CA TYR A 199 0.51 20.18 -18.51
C TYR A 199 1.44 19.77 -17.37
N ALA A 200 0.87 19.19 -16.32
CA ALA A 200 1.64 18.74 -15.16
C ALA A 200 1.52 17.23 -14.95
N TRP A 201 2.57 16.67 -14.36
CA TRP A 201 2.60 15.31 -13.87
C TRP A 201 2.80 15.33 -12.36
N LEU A 202 1.98 14.55 -11.66
CA LEU A 202 1.98 14.40 -10.22
C LEU A 202 1.95 12.92 -9.90
N ARG A 203 2.99 12.43 -9.23
CA ARG A 203 3.12 11.04 -8.83
C ARG A 203 2.90 10.89 -7.35
N VAL A 204 2.09 9.91 -6.97
CA VAL A 204 2.00 9.39 -5.61
C VAL A 204 2.60 7.98 -5.65
N SER A 205 3.67 7.75 -4.89
CA SER A 205 4.36 6.45 -4.85
C SER A 205 3.93 5.59 -3.66
N GLN A 206 3.29 6.19 -2.66
CA GLN A 206 2.69 5.50 -1.52
C GLN A 206 1.76 6.45 -0.72
N PHE A 207 0.70 5.90 -0.11
CA PHE A 207 -0.21 6.63 0.78
C PHE A 207 0.24 6.56 2.25
N GLN A 208 1.02 7.56 2.68
CA GLN A 208 1.61 7.70 4.02
C GLN A 208 0.97 8.88 4.78
N ASP A 209 1.31 9.02 6.08
CA ASP A 209 0.76 10.07 6.96
C ASP A 209 0.83 11.49 6.37
N ARG A 210 1.90 11.83 5.64
CA ARG A 210 2.12 13.17 5.08
C ARG A 210 1.72 13.33 3.61
N THR A 211 1.33 12.26 2.94
CA THR A 211 1.09 12.26 1.49
C THR A 211 0.07 13.34 1.09
N VAL A 212 -1.02 13.53 1.85
CA VAL A 212 -2.04 14.54 1.52
C VAL A 212 -1.48 15.97 1.59
N GLU A 213 -0.70 16.29 2.64
CA GLU A 213 -0.12 17.62 2.80
C GLU A 213 0.93 17.91 1.71
N ASP A 214 1.78 16.93 1.42
CA ASP A 214 2.81 17.07 0.40
C ASP A 214 2.20 17.11 -1.01
N PHE A 215 1.11 16.37 -1.25
CA PHE A 215 0.28 16.43 -2.46
C PHE A 215 -0.30 17.83 -2.69
N VAL A 216 -0.94 18.40 -1.66
CA VAL A 216 -1.50 19.75 -1.74
C VAL A 216 -0.40 20.76 -2.03
N LYS A 217 0.71 20.71 -1.27
CA LYS A 217 1.84 21.62 -1.46
C LYS A 217 2.39 21.56 -2.88
N LYS A 218 2.57 20.37 -3.43
CA LYS A 218 3.09 20.18 -4.79
C LYS A 218 2.13 20.71 -5.85
N LEU A 219 0.82 20.51 -5.68
CA LEU A 219 -0.17 21.11 -6.58
C LEU A 219 -0.23 22.63 -6.46
N GLU A 220 -0.10 23.21 -5.28
CA GLU A 220 0.01 24.67 -5.10
C GLU A 220 1.24 25.22 -5.83
N GLU A 221 2.40 24.54 -5.74
CA GLU A 221 3.61 24.88 -6.48
C GLU A 221 3.38 24.85 -8.00
N ILE A 222 2.73 23.81 -8.52
CA ILE A 222 2.37 23.68 -9.94
C ILE A 222 1.41 24.80 -10.36
N TYR A 223 0.36 25.08 -9.60
CA TYR A 223 -0.62 26.11 -9.97
C TYR A 223 -0.07 27.53 -9.93
N LYS A 224 0.92 27.80 -9.07
CA LYS A 224 1.64 29.07 -9.08
C LYS A 224 2.45 29.26 -10.36
N GLN A 225 3.01 28.17 -10.89
CA GLN A 225 3.77 28.19 -12.15
C GLN A 225 2.86 28.20 -13.38
N GLU A 226 1.77 27.43 -13.34
CA GLU A 226 0.83 27.21 -14.43
C GLU A 226 -0.63 27.46 -13.95
N PRO A 227 -1.05 28.73 -13.77
CA PRO A 227 -2.39 29.06 -13.26
C PRO A 227 -3.55 28.56 -14.15
N HIS A 228 -3.26 28.35 -15.43
CA HIS A 228 -4.22 27.90 -16.45
C HIS A 228 -3.89 26.49 -16.93
N LEU A 229 -3.78 25.55 -15.98
CA LEU A 229 -3.50 24.16 -16.27
C LEU A 229 -4.52 23.59 -17.27
N LYS A 230 -4.02 23.08 -18.40
CA LYS A 230 -4.80 22.46 -19.48
C LYS A 230 -5.03 20.98 -19.24
N GLY A 231 -4.16 20.32 -18.47
CA GLY A 231 -4.32 18.93 -18.10
C GLY A 231 -3.37 18.48 -16.99
N LEU A 232 -3.79 17.47 -16.24
CA LEU A 232 -3.02 16.87 -15.17
C LEU A 232 -2.94 15.35 -15.39
N VAL A 233 -1.75 14.79 -15.19
CA VAL A 233 -1.54 13.35 -15.09
C VAL A 233 -1.28 13.00 -13.63
N LEU A 234 -2.16 12.19 -13.04
CA LEU A 234 -1.97 11.58 -11.72
C LEU A 234 -1.38 10.18 -11.90
N ASP A 235 -0.15 9.97 -11.47
CA ASP A 235 0.56 8.71 -11.65
C ASP A 235 0.59 7.89 -10.36
N LEU A 236 -0.10 6.74 -10.39
CA LEU A 236 -0.22 5.77 -9.31
C LEU A 236 0.46 4.44 -9.65
N ARG A 237 1.25 4.38 -10.74
CA ARG A 237 1.96 3.15 -11.14
C ARG A 237 2.92 2.71 -10.03
N ASN A 238 2.97 1.42 -9.74
CA ASN A 238 3.79 0.84 -8.68
C ASN A 238 3.56 1.45 -7.28
N ASP A 239 2.37 2.00 -7.02
CA ASP A 239 1.95 2.40 -5.67
C ASP A 239 1.15 1.26 -5.01
N PRO A 240 1.71 0.56 -4.01
CA PRO A 240 1.06 -0.57 -3.34
C PRO A 240 -0.10 -0.15 -2.41
N GLY A 241 -0.40 1.14 -2.34
CA GLY A 241 -1.47 1.73 -1.55
C GLY A 241 -0.96 2.33 -0.23
N GLY A 242 -1.74 2.14 0.84
CA GLY A 242 -1.44 2.69 2.16
C GLY A 242 -2.70 3.16 2.87
N LEU A 243 -2.66 4.34 3.49
CA LEU A 243 -3.74 4.86 4.31
C LEU A 243 -5.03 5.11 3.50
N LEU A 244 -6.14 4.53 3.96
CA LEU A 244 -7.47 4.71 3.37
C LEU A 244 -7.88 6.17 3.35
N GLU A 245 -7.70 6.89 4.45
CA GLU A 245 -8.06 8.29 4.60
C GLU A 245 -7.33 9.17 3.57
N ALA A 246 -6.06 8.86 3.29
CA ALA A 246 -5.28 9.58 2.29
C ALA A 246 -5.82 9.35 0.87
N SER A 247 -6.29 8.14 0.55
CA SER A 247 -6.95 7.85 -0.73
C SER A 247 -8.28 8.60 -0.89
N VAL A 248 -9.05 8.73 0.20
CA VAL A 248 -10.29 9.50 0.21
C VAL A 248 -10.00 10.99 0.01
N ALA A 249 -9.00 11.54 0.70
CA ALA A 249 -8.58 12.93 0.53
C ALA A 249 -8.10 13.24 -0.90
N ILE A 250 -7.22 12.40 -1.47
CA ILE A 250 -6.72 12.62 -2.83
C ILE A 250 -7.86 12.52 -3.85
N SER A 251 -8.81 11.59 -3.68
CA SER A 251 -10.02 11.53 -4.51
C SER A 251 -10.87 12.80 -4.36
N ALA A 252 -11.04 13.30 -3.14
CA ALA A 252 -11.81 14.50 -2.83
C ALA A 252 -11.21 15.79 -3.45
N ALA A 253 -9.91 15.81 -3.73
CA ALA A 253 -9.25 16.92 -4.43
C ALA A 253 -9.81 17.12 -5.85
N PHE A 254 -10.28 16.06 -6.49
CA PHE A 254 -10.76 16.08 -7.87
C PHE A 254 -12.27 15.91 -8.01
N LEU A 255 -12.93 15.31 -7.01
CA LEU A 255 -14.36 15.01 -7.04
C LEU A 255 -15.23 16.15 -6.47
N PRO A 256 -16.50 16.25 -6.87
CA PRO A 256 -17.48 17.10 -6.20
C PRO A 256 -17.60 16.75 -4.71
N ARG A 257 -18.06 17.70 -3.90
CA ARG A 257 -18.20 17.49 -2.45
C ARG A 257 -19.26 16.42 -2.18
N ASP A 258 -19.04 15.60 -1.15
CA ASP A 258 -20.01 14.65 -0.58
C ASP A 258 -20.47 13.51 -1.52
N VAL A 259 -19.81 13.33 -2.69
CA VAL A 259 -20.00 12.12 -3.52
C VAL A 259 -19.26 10.94 -2.90
N GLU A 260 -19.77 9.73 -3.10
CA GLU A 260 -19.14 8.50 -2.60
C GLU A 260 -17.78 8.26 -3.28
N VAL A 261 -16.78 7.90 -2.50
CA VAL A 261 -15.44 7.52 -2.98
C VAL A 261 -15.27 6.01 -2.91
N VAL A 262 -15.65 5.40 -1.79
CA VAL A 262 -15.51 3.97 -1.55
C VAL A 262 -16.50 3.54 -0.47
N SER A 263 -17.03 2.33 -0.59
CA SER A 263 -17.81 1.70 0.47
C SER A 263 -17.13 0.42 0.95
N THR A 264 -17.40 0.03 2.19
CA THR A 264 -16.84 -1.15 2.85
C THR A 264 -17.95 -2.03 3.38
N ASN A 265 -17.74 -3.34 3.33
CA ASN A 265 -18.67 -4.32 3.87
C ASN A 265 -17.89 -5.42 4.60
N GLY A 266 -18.12 -5.51 5.91
CA GLY A 266 -17.50 -6.49 6.81
C GLY A 266 -18.49 -7.16 7.75
N GLN A 267 -17.99 -8.01 8.63
CA GLN A 267 -18.82 -8.81 9.54
C GLN A 267 -19.53 -7.96 10.61
N ILE A 268 -18.84 -6.95 11.14
CA ILE A 268 -19.37 -6.08 12.21
C ILE A 268 -19.94 -4.77 11.64
N PRO A 269 -20.88 -4.11 12.35
CA PRO A 269 -21.46 -2.83 11.90
C PRO A 269 -20.42 -1.76 11.56
N ASP A 270 -19.37 -1.62 12.38
CA ASP A 270 -18.29 -0.64 12.18
C ASP A 270 -17.46 -0.89 10.90
N SER A 271 -17.50 -2.12 10.37
CA SER A 271 -16.82 -2.50 9.13
C SER A 271 -17.72 -2.31 7.89
N LYS A 272 -18.93 -1.76 8.07
CA LYS A 272 -19.87 -1.38 7.02
C LYS A 272 -19.97 0.14 6.97
N ALA A 273 -19.16 0.77 6.13
CA ALA A 273 -19.10 2.23 6.04
C ALA A 273 -19.05 2.71 4.58
N SER A 274 -19.65 3.86 4.31
CA SER A 274 -19.50 4.62 3.07
C SER A 274 -18.62 5.84 3.35
N PHE A 275 -17.58 6.01 2.55
CA PHE A 275 -16.63 7.13 2.63
C PHE A 275 -16.89 8.07 1.47
N LYS A 276 -17.05 9.36 1.77
CA LYS A 276 -17.37 10.39 0.79
C LYS A 276 -16.25 11.38 0.62
N ALA A 277 -16.26 12.11 -0.48
CA ALA A 277 -15.37 13.23 -0.78
C ALA A 277 -15.69 14.44 0.13
N SER A 278 -15.45 14.26 1.44
CA SER A 278 -15.79 15.21 2.49
C SER A 278 -14.76 15.15 3.62
N PRO A 279 -14.41 16.29 4.24
CA PRO A 279 -13.42 16.37 5.30
C PRO A 279 -13.65 15.40 6.47
N ASP A 280 -14.91 15.07 6.76
CA ASP A 280 -15.29 14.16 7.84
C ASP A 280 -14.72 12.74 7.68
N TYR A 281 -14.34 12.34 6.46
CA TYR A 281 -13.86 10.99 6.14
C TYR A 281 -12.35 10.89 5.97
N TYR A 282 -11.62 12.00 6.01
CA TYR A 282 -10.16 11.98 5.87
C TYR A 282 -9.41 12.88 6.86
N LEU A 283 -10.12 13.75 7.59
CA LEU A 283 -9.52 14.53 8.67
C LEU A 283 -9.55 13.80 9.99
N ARG A 284 -8.44 13.91 10.72
CA ARG A 284 -8.42 13.65 12.15
C ARG A 284 -9.18 14.77 12.86
N ARG A 285 -9.91 14.45 13.93
CA ARG A 285 -10.75 15.41 14.68
C ARG A 285 -9.96 16.70 15.00
N GLY A 286 -10.53 17.85 14.61
CA GLY A 286 -9.93 19.18 14.86
C GLY A 286 -8.86 19.63 13.85
N GLY A 287 -8.59 18.84 12.80
CA GLY A 287 -7.65 19.22 11.75
C GLY A 287 -8.18 20.33 10.83
N VAL A 288 -7.26 21.14 10.29
CA VAL A 288 -7.55 22.05 9.19
C VAL A 288 -7.56 21.25 7.89
N ASP A 289 -8.57 21.43 7.06
CA ASP A 289 -8.68 20.77 5.76
C ASP A 289 -7.58 21.26 4.80
N PRO A 290 -6.57 20.44 4.48
CA PRO A 290 -5.48 20.87 3.61
C PRO A 290 -5.97 21.12 2.18
N LEU A 291 -7.04 20.45 1.75
CA LEU A 291 -7.58 20.59 0.38
C LEU A 291 -8.19 21.97 0.13
N LYS A 292 -8.52 22.76 1.17
CA LYS A 292 -9.02 24.13 1.00
C LYS A 292 -8.02 25.08 0.33
N ARG A 293 -6.72 24.76 0.38
CA ARG A 293 -5.68 25.54 -0.30
C ARG A 293 -5.64 25.29 -1.81
N LEU A 294 -6.28 24.22 -2.27
CA LEU A 294 -6.30 23.85 -3.68
C LEU A 294 -7.33 24.67 -4.46
N PRO A 295 -7.01 25.07 -5.70
CA PRO A 295 -7.94 25.80 -6.55
C PRO A 295 -9.11 24.91 -6.99
N VAL A 296 -10.32 25.46 -6.97
CA VAL A 296 -11.55 24.74 -7.38
C VAL A 296 -11.46 24.21 -8.82
N ALA A 297 -10.68 24.87 -9.68
CA ALA A 297 -10.42 24.44 -11.06
C ALA A 297 -9.88 23.00 -11.17
N LEU A 298 -9.21 22.47 -10.13
CA LEU A 298 -8.76 21.07 -10.11
C LEU A 298 -9.90 20.06 -10.25
N LYS A 299 -11.14 20.44 -9.96
CA LYS A 299 -12.30 19.57 -10.14
C LYS A 299 -12.77 19.47 -11.59
N THR A 300 -12.30 20.36 -12.47
CA THR A 300 -12.71 20.42 -13.88
C THR A 300 -11.56 20.30 -14.87
N VAL A 301 -10.31 20.53 -14.46
CA VAL A 301 -9.14 20.33 -15.33
C VAL A 301 -9.11 18.88 -15.87
N PRO A 302 -8.91 18.66 -17.18
CA PRO A 302 -8.75 17.33 -17.75
C PRO A 302 -7.73 16.49 -16.98
N LEU A 303 -8.12 15.27 -16.61
CA LEU A 303 -7.35 14.39 -15.72
C LEU A 303 -7.19 13.02 -16.36
N VAL A 304 -5.95 12.55 -16.44
CA VAL A 304 -5.61 11.15 -16.72
C VAL A 304 -4.98 10.55 -15.47
N VAL A 305 -5.36 9.33 -15.13
CA VAL A 305 -4.72 8.55 -14.05
C VAL A 305 -3.93 7.40 -14.67
N LEU A 306 -2.63 7.32 -14.39
CA LEU A 306 -1.79 6.20 -14.81
C LEU A 306 -1.74 5.13 -13.73
N VAL A 307 -2.00 3.88 -14.11
CA VAL A 307 -1.97 2.71 -13.22
C VAL A 307 -1.26 1.53 -13.88
N ASN A 308 -0.82 0.56 -13.09
CA ASN A 308 -0.31 -0.72 -13.59
C ASN A 308 -0.54 -1.83 -12.55
N GLU A 309 -0.01 -3.03 -12.80
CA GLU A 309 -0.15 -4.21 -11.94
C GLU A 309 0.38 -3.98 -10.51
N GLY A 310 1.28 -3.02 -10.32
CA GLY A 310 1.79 -2.62 -9.00
C GLY A 310 0.93 -1.60 -8.26
N SER A 311 -0.10 -1.03 -8.91
CA SER A 311 -1.10 -0.17 -8.28
C SER A 311 -2.06 -1.04 -7.45
N ALA A 312 -2.12 -0.84 -6.14
CA ALA A 312 -2.94 -1.67 -5.25
C ALA A 312 -3.69 -0.85 -4.18
N SER A 313 -4.78 -1.41 -3.65
CA SER A 313 -5.48 -0.90 -2.45
C SER A 313 -5.88 0.58 -2.56
N ALA A 314 -5.31 1.48 -1.75
CA ALA A 314 -5.56 2.92 -1.80
C ALA A 314 -5.45 3.51 -3.22
N SER A 315 -4.50 3.06 -4.03
CA SER A 315 -4.34 3.46 -5.43
C SER A 315 -5.54 3.06 -6.28
N GLU A 316 -6.08 1.86 -6.04
CA GLU A 316 -7.24 1.33 -6.74
C GLU A 316 -8.54 2.01 -6.29
N ILE A 317 -8.62 2.45 -5.03
CA ILE A 317 -9.71 3.29 -4.54
C ILE A 317 -9.75 4.62 -5.31
N VAL A 318 -8.61 5.31 -5.43
CA VAL A 318 -8.53 6.58 -6.18
C VAL A 318 -8.89 6.36 -7.65
N ALA A 319 -8.29 5.36 -8.31
CA ALA A 319 -8.57 5.06 -9.71
C ALA A 319 -10.05 4.68 -9.92
N GLY A 320 -10.60 3.78 -9.11
CA GLY A 320 -11.98 3.33 -9.21
C GLY A 320 -13.00 4.44 -8.94
N ALA A 321 -12.75 5.30 -7.94
CA ALA A 321 -13.62 6.43 -7.64
C ALA A 321 -13.64 7.45 -8.78
N LEU A 322 -12.45 7.82 -9.30
CA LEU A 322 -12.36 8.77 -10.41
C LEU A 322 -12.93 8.21 -11.72
N GLN A 323 -12.78 6.91 -11.96
CA GLN A 323 -13.36 6.23 -13.12
C GLN A 323 -14.89 6.18 -13.04
N ASP A 324 -15.46 5.74 -11.91
CA ASP A 324 -16.91 5.58 -11.76
C ASP A 324 -17.65 6.90 -11.85
N HIS A 325 -17.06 7.98 -11.34
CA HIS A 325 -17.58 9.34 -11.47
C HIS A 325 -17.30 9.97 -12.84
N LYS A 326 -16.65 9.25 -13.77
CA LYS A 326 -16.22 9.75 -15.09
C LYS A 326 -15.38 11.04 -14.96
N ARG A 327 -14.66 11.18 -13.86
CA ARG A 327 -13.85 12.36 -13.56
C ARG A 327 -12.50 12.28 -14.27
N ALA A 328 -11.94 11.09 -14.42
CA ALA A 328 -10.66 10.89 -15.10
C ALA A 328 -10.74 9.72 -16.07
N ILE A 329 -9.87 9.74 -17.08
CA ILE A 329 -9.59 8.57 -17.91
C ILE A 329 -8.46 7.80 -17.25
N ILE A 330 -8.69 6.53 -16.95
CA ILE A 330 -7.69 5.62 -16.40
C ILE A 330 -6.93 4.98 -17.56
N MET A 331 -5.61 5.09 -17.55
CA MET A 331 -4.74 4.56 -18.60
C MET A 331 -3.61 3.71 -18.00
N GLY A 332 -3.13 2.70 -18.72
CA GLY A 332 -2.03 1.85 -18.28
C GLY A 332 -2.37 0.36 -18.33
N ALA A 333 -1.99 -0.39 -17.28
CA ALA A 333 -2.29 -1.81 -17.17
C ALA A 333 -3.27 -2.10 -16.01
N GLN A 334 -3.95 -3.24 -16.07
CA GLN A 334 -4.89 -3.66 -15.02
C GLN A 334 -4.20 -3.75 -13.67
N THR A 335 -4.84 -3.24 -12.63
CA THR A 335 -4.23 -3.08 -11.30
C THR A 335 -4.16 -4.39 -10.51
N PHE A 336 -3.51 -4.36 -9.35
CA PHE A 336 -3.19 -5.55 -8.55
C PHE A 336 -4.42 -6.39 -8.15
N GLY A 337 -5.52 -5.74 -7.75
CA GLY A 337 -6.77 -6.39 -7.36
C GLY A 337 -6.97 -6.60 -5.88
N LYS A 338 -6.38 -5.76 -5.02
CA LYS A 338 -6.57 -5.88 -3.57
C LYS A 338 -7.80 -5.09 -3.15
N GLY A 339 -8.94 -5.77 -3.07
CA GLY A 339 -10.25 -5.25 -2.67
C GLY A 339 -10.60 -5.45 -1.19
N SER A 340 -9.60 -5.64 -0.33
CA SER A 340 -9.78 -5.90 1.11
C SER A 340 -9.26 -4.74 1.97
N VAL A 341 -9.89 -4.56 3.14
CA VAL A 341 -9.51 -3.55 4.14
C VAL A 341 -8.94 -4.25 5.34
N GLN A 342 -7.72 -3.86 5.72
CA GLN A 342 -7.10 -4.30 6.96
C GLN A 342 -7.29 -3.26 8.06
N THR A 343 -7.70 -3.71 9.23
CA THR A 343 -7.70 -2.89 10.44
C THR A 343 -6.51 -3.27 11.31
N VAL A 344 -5.75 -2.26 11.75
CA VAL A 344 -4.65 -2.45 12.71
C VAL A 344 -5.20 -2.20 14.11
N ARG A 345 -5.25 -3.24 14.94
CA ARG A 345 -5.61 -3.18 16.35
C ARG A 345 -4.34 -3.30 17.18
N GLN A 346 -3.94 -2.21 17.82
CA GLN A 346 -2.82 -2.24 18.74
C GLN A 346 -3.20 -3.07 19.98
N LEU A 347 -2.36 -4.05 20.32
CA LEU A 347 -2.57 -4.97 21.44
C LEU A 347 -1.75 -4.55 22.67
N SER A 348 -0.56 -3.97 22.42
CA SER A 348 0.31 -3.39 23.45
C SER A 348 1.08 -2.20 22.85
N PRO A 349 1.87 -1.44 23.64
CA PRO A 349 2.71 -0.36 23.09
C PRO A 349 3.63 -0.80 21.94
N GLU A 350 3.97 -2.09 21.89
CA GLU A 350 4.94 -2.65 20.94
C GLU A 350 4.35 -3.72 20.01
N THR A 351 3.09 -4.13 20.14
CA THR A 351 2.49 -5.20 19.32
C THR A 351 1.14 -4.82 18.75
N ALA A 352 0.79 -5.39 17.60
CA ALA A 352 -0.50 -5.15 16.96
C ALA A 352 -0.96 -6.34 16.12
N LEU A 353 -2.28 -6.43 15.94
CA LEU A 353 -2.91 -7.33 14.97
C LEU A 353 -3.38 -6.51 13.77
N LYS A 354 -2.88 -6.83 12.59
CA LYS A 354 -3.44 -6.37 11.31
C LYS A 354 -4.32 -7.48 10.76
N ILE A 355 -5.62 -7.24 10.66
CA ILE A 355 -6.57 -8.27 10.23
C ILE A 355 -7.50 -7.70 9.16
N THR A 356 -7.82 -8.52 8.16
CA THR A 356 -8.83 -8.17 7.16
C THR A 356 -10.22 -8.16 7.79
N THR A 357 -10.87 -7.00 7.81
CA THR A 357 -12.18 -6.82 8.48
C THR A 357 -13.31 -6.55 7.51
N ALA A 358 -13.01 -6.08 6.30
CA ALA A 358 -14.00 -5.76 5.28
C ALA A 358 -13.44 -5.98 3.87
N ARG A 359 -14.36 -6.08 2.91
CA ARG A 359 -14.09 -5.83 1.49
C ARG A 359 -14.52 -4.42 1.16
N TYR A 360 -13.90 -3.80 0.15
CA TYR A 360 -14.34 -2.51 -0.34
C TYR A 360 -14.81 -2.56 -1.78
N TYR A 361 -15.65 -1.59 -2.13
CA TYR A 361 -16.35 -1.50 -3.41
C TYR A 361 -16.22 -0.09 -3.96
N THR A 362 -16.10 0.02 -5.28
CA THR A 362 -16.09 1.32 -5.98
C THR A 362 -17.48 1.98 -5.90
N PRO A 363 -17.64 3.28 -6.23
CA PRO A 363 -18.94 3.96 -6.19
C PRO A 363 -20.04 3.31 -7.05
N ALA A 364 -19.69 2.61 -8.12
CA ALA A 364 -20.62 1.82 -8.92
C ALA A 364 -20.95 0.43 -8.32
N GLY A 365 -20.48 0.13 -7.11
CA GLY A 365 -20.70 -1.13 -6.41
C GLY A 365 -19.81 -2.29 -6.89
N ARG A 366 -18.75 -2.03 -7.66
CA ARG A 366 -17.87 -3.08 -8.19
C ARG A 366 -16.93 -3.59 -7.09
N SER A 367 -16.89 -4.92 -6.92
CA SER A 367 -15.83 -5.57 -6.14
C SER A 367 -14.58 -5.72 -7.00
N ILE A 368 -13.46 -5.18 -6.53
CA ILE A 368 -12.18 -5.29 -7.23
C ILE A 368 -11.28 -6.39 -6.66
N GLN A 369 -11.72 -7.08 -5.60
CA GLN A 369 -10.96 -8.16 -4.98
C GLN A 369 -10.63 -9.25 -6.02
N ALA A 370 -9.35 -9.63 -6.13
CA ALA A 370 -8.80 -10.54 -7.14
C ALA A 370 -8.97 -10.10 -8.61
N LYS A 371 -9.56 -8.92 -8.89
CA LYS A 371 -9.87 -8.43 -10.24
C LYS A 371 -9.19 -7.13 -10.61
N GLY A 372 -9.02 -6.21 -9.67
CA GLY A 372 -8.46 -4.87 -9.92
C GLY A 372 -9.36 -3.96 -10.76
N ILE A 373 -8.87 -2.74 -10.97
CA ILE A 373 -9.40 -1.75 -11.89
C ILE A 373 -8.84 -2.05 -13.28
N VAL A 374 -9.76 -2.17 -14.26
CA VAL A 374 -9.42 -2.24 -15.68
C VAL A 374 -9.35 -0.80 -16.21
N PRO A 375 -8.21 -0.35 -16.76
CA PRO A 375 -8.08 0.96 -17.40
C PRO A 375 -9.08 1.16 -18.54
N ASP A 376 -9.49 2.41 -18.76
CA ASP A 376 -10.30 2.80 -19.92
C ASP A 376 -9.47 2.70 -21.21
N VAL A 377 -8.15 2.94 -21.12
CA VAL A 377 -7.21 2.76 -22.23
C VAL A 377 -6.02 1.91 -21.76
N MET A 378 -5.94 0.68 -22.25
CA MET A 378 -4.81 -0.19 -21.98
C MET A 378 -3.56 0.34 -22.70
N LEU A 379 -2.44 0.45 -21.99
CA LEU A 379 -1.14 0.85 -22.51
C LEU A 379 -0.08 -0.19 -22.15
N ASP A 380 0.88 -0.35 -23.05
CA ASP A 380 2.12 -1.08 -22.76
C ASP A 380 3.10 -0.19 -21.97
N GLU A 381 4.06 -0.80 -21.27
CA GLU A 381 5.12 -0.05 -20.57
C GLU A 381 6.10 0.62 -21.55
N THR A 382 6.23 0.09 -22.77
CA THR A 382 7.01 0.67 -23.86
C THR A 382 6.27 0.60 -25.19
N ALA A 383 6.76 1.30 -26.22
CA ALA A 383 6.17 1.29 -27.57
C ALA A 383 6.27 -0.10 -28.26
N GLU A 384 7.23 -0.91 -27.83
CA GLU A 384 7.49 -2.26 -28.30
C GLU A 384 6.59 -3.31 -27.65
N GLY A 385 5.89 -2.95 -26.56
CA GLY A 385 4.97 -3.84 -25.85
C GLY A 385 5.36 -4.05 -24.38
N ASN A 386 4.55 -4.80 -23.65
CA ASN A 386 4.81 -5.17 -22.27
C ASN A 386 5.08 -6.68 -22.16
N VAL A 387 6.30 -7.08 -22.50
CA VAL A 387 6.71 -8.50 -22.55
C VAL A 387 6.60 -9.19 -21.19
N PHE A 388 6.64 -8.42 -20.10
CA PHE A 388 6.71 -8.93 -18.72
C PHE A 388 5.40 -8.82 -17.93
N ALA A 389 4.35 -8.19 -18.49
CA ALA A 389 3.07 -7.98 -17.83
C ALA A 389 2.51 -9.28 -17.22
N ALA A 390 2.56 -10.38 -18.00
CA ALA A 390 2.01 -11.66 -17.60
C ALA A 390 2.71 -12.26 -16.37
N LEU A 391 4.00 -11.94 -16.16
CA LEU A 391 4.79 -12.44 -15.05
C LEU A 391 4.56 -11.63 -13.75
N ARG A 392 3.92 -10.46 -13.82
CA ARG A 392 3.61 -9.66 -12.64
C ARG A 392 2.59 -10.40 -11.75
N MET A 393 2.92 -10.48 -10.46
CA MET A 393 2.05 -11.04 -9.43
C MET A 393 0.88 -10.09 -9.18
N ARG A 394 -0.33 -10.65 -9.03
CA ARG A 394 -1.58 -9.97 -8.70
C ARG A 394 -2.21 -10.62 -7.47
N GLU A 395 -3.26 -10.01 -6.93
CA GLU A 395 -3.98 -10.55 -5.77
C GLU A 395 -4.43 -12.01 -6.00
N ALA A 396 -4.95 -12.30 -7.20
CA ALA A 396 -5.41 -13.63 -7.60
C ALA A 396 -4.30 -14.70 -7.69
N ASP A 397 -3.03 -14.33 -7.54
CA ASP A 397 -1.90 -15.27 -7.50
C ASP A 397 -1.43 -15.59 -6.10
N LEU A 398 -1.89 -14.84 -5.09
CA LEU A 398 -1.45 -15.04 -3.73
C LEU A 398 -2.13 -16.29 -3.16
N GLU A 399 -1.34 -17.11 -2.48
CA GLU A 399 -1.91 -18.21 -1.71
C GLU A 399 -2.90 -17.66 -0.67
N LYS A 400 -4.07 -18.32 -0.54
CA LYS A 400 -5.14 -17.96 0.40
C LYS A 400 -5.73 -16.56 0.19
N HIS A 401 -5.60 -15.98 -1.00
CA HIS A 401 -6.26 -14.72 -1.32
C HIS A 401 -7.79 -14.84 -1.16
N LEU A 402 -8.44 -13.72 -0.87
CA LEU A 402 -9.90 -13.72 -0.76
C LEU A 402 -10.52 -13.73 -2.16
N ASN A 403 -11.47 -14.64 -2.38
CA ASN A 403 -12.20 -14.77 -3.64
C ASN A 403 -13.56 -14.06 -3.63
N ASN A 404 -14.03 -13.66 -4.81
CA ASN A 404 -15.40 -13.15 -5.01
C ASN A 404 -16.44 -14.28 -5.26
N GLY A 405 -16.03 -15.55 -5.19
CA GLY A 405 -16.83 -16.75 -5.48
C GLY A 405 -16.00 -18.04 -5.30
N PRO A 406 -16.49 -19.21 -5.76
CA PRO A 406 -15.69 -20.43 -5.80
C PRO A 406 -14.45 -20.26 -6.67
N GLU A 407 -13.35 -20.91 -6.26
CA GLU A 407 -12.02 -20.76 -6.85
C GLU A 407 -11.88 -21.66 -8.09
N GLU A 408 -11.80 -21.08 -9.29
CA GLU A 408 -11.48 -21.81 -10.52
C GLU A 408 -10.09 -21.42 -11.01
N LYS A 409 -9.26 -22.43 -11.33
CA LYS A 409 -7.94 -22.19 -11.93
C LYS A 409 -8.12 -21.71 -13.37
N ASP A 410 -7.62 -20.52 -13.67
CA ASP A 410 -7.56 -20.00 -15.03
C ASP A 410 -6.39 -20.63 -15.81
N GLU A 411 -6.66 -21.76 -16.47
CA GLU A 411 -5.67 -22.47 -17.29
C GLU A 411 -5.14 -21.62 -18.46
N ALA A 412 -5.95 -20.72 -19.01
CA ALA A 412 -5.53 -19.83 -20.08
C ALA A 412 -4.50 -18.81 -19.59
N ARG A 413 -4.65 -18.33 -18.35
CA ARG A 413 -3.68 -17.45 -17.69
C ARG A 413 -2.36 -18.14 -17.39
N GLU A 414 -2.39 -19.35 -16.84
CA GLU A 414 -1.18 -20.12 -16.57
C GLU A 414 -0.42 -20.40 -17.86
N LYS A 415 -1.13 -20.76 -18.93
CA LYS A 415 -0.54 -20.92 -20.26
C LYS A 415 0.09 -19.63 -20.79
N ALA A 416 -0.59 -18.48 -20.64
CA ALA A 416 -0.04 -17.19 -21.06
C ALA A 416 1.22 -16.80 -20.27
N ARG A 417 1.30 -17.11 -18.97
CA ARG A 417 2.53 -16.96 -18.16
C ARG A 417 3.65 -17.83 -18.67
N GLU A 418 3.36 -19.11 -18.91
CA GLU A 418 4.32 -20.09 -19.41
C GLU A 418 4.90 -19.62 -20.76
N GLU A 419 4.04 -19.20 -21.70
CA GLU A 419 4.43 -18.67 -23.00
C GLU A 419 5.24 -17.36 -22.88
N ALA A 420 4.86 -16.46 -21.98
CA ALA A 420 5.63 -15.24 -21.72
C ALA A 420 7.02 -15.55 -21.12
N ARG A 421 7.10 -16.51 -20.20
CA ARG A 421 8.36 -16.99 -19.62
C ARG A 421 9.25 -17.62 -20.70
N GLN A 422 8.70 -18.47 -21.56
CA GLN A 422 9.44 -19.08 -22.66
C GLN A 422 9.92 -18.06 -23.69
N LYS A 423 9.07 -17.09 -24.06
CA LYS A 423 9.49 -15.96 -24.93
C LYS A 423 10.62 -15.17 -24.30
N LEU A 424 10.54 -14.93 -23.00
CA LEU A 424 11.57 -14.21 -22.27
C LEU A 424 12.89 -14.98 -22.27
N GLU A 425 12.87 -16.27 -21.92
CA GLU A 425 14.04 -17.15 -21.98
C GLU A 425 14.64 -17.18 -23.38
N ALA A 426 13.82 -17.21 -24.42
CA ALA A 426 14.27 -17.17 -25.81
C ALA A 426 14.86 -15.81 -26.22
N GLU A 427 14.31 -14.69 -25.75
CA GLU A 427 14.87 -13.36 -25.99
C GLU A 427 16.19 -13.14 -25.26
N PHE A 428 16.29 -13.57 -24.00
CA PHE A 428 17.54 -13.57 -23.24
C PHE A 428 18.58 -14.50 -23.87
N ALA A 429 18.18 -15.68 -24.36
CA ALA A 429 19.09 -16.57 -25.07
C ALA A 429 19.61 -15.96 -26.39
N LYS A 430 18.84 -15.07 -27.03
CA LYS A 430 19.22 -14.38 -28.26
C LYS A 430 20.00 -13.09 -28.04
N LYS A 431 19.83 -12.40 -26.91
CA LYS A 431 20.52 -11.16 -26.56
C LYS A 431 21.57 -11.43 -25.48
N ASN A 432 22.85 -11.26 -25.82
CA ASN A 432 23.95 -11.24 -24.85
C ASN A 432 23.92 -10.02 -23.88
N GLU A 433 22.82 -9.26 -23.86
CA GLU A 433 22.64 -8.09 -23.01
C GLU A 433 21.29 -8.16 -22.28
N PRO A 434 21.25 -7.81 -20.99
CA PRO A 434 20.01 -7.77 -20.23
C PRO A 434 19.02 -6.74 -20.84
N PRO A 435 17.70 -6.92 -20.65
CA PRO A 435 16.69 -5.95 -21.04
C PRO A 435 17.08 -4.57 -20.51
N LYS A 436 16.92 -3.54 -21.34
CA LYS A 436 17.11 -2.16 -20.88
C LYS A 436 16.12 -1.91 -19.73
N PRO A 437 16.56 -1.27 -18.63
CA PRO A 437 15.65 -0.89 -17.57
C PRO A 437 14.59 0.06 -18.11
N LEU A 438 13.39 0.02 -17.53
CA LEU A 438 12.35 0.98 -17.86
C LEU A 438 12.85 2.41 -17.54
N PRO A 439 12.46 3.41 -18.35
CA PRO A 439 12.75 4.81 -18.06
C PRO A 439 12.24 5.25 -16.69
N GLU A 440 12.85 6.28 -16.12
CA GLU A 440 12.36 6.88 -14.88
C GLU A 440 10.95 7.45 -15.09
N PHE A 441 10.06 7.25 -14.11
CA PHE A 441 8.72 7.85 -14.14
C PHE A 441 8.79 9.37 -14.23
N GLY A 442 7.97 9.94 -15.11
CA GLY A 442 7.98 11.38 -15.36
C GLY A 442 9.06 11.83 -16.34
N SER A 443 9.99 10.97 -16.76
CA SER A 443 11.03 11.34 -17.73
C SER A 443 10.45 11.59 -19.13
N ALA A 444 11.24 12.21 -20.01
CA ALA A 444 10.83 12.41 -21.40
C ALA A 444 10.69 11.08 -22.17
N GLU A 445 11.27 9.99 -21.66
CA GLU A 445 11.25 8.65 -22.24
C GLU A 445 10.10 7.78 -21.67
N ASP A 446 9.36 8.28 -20.67
CA ASP A 446 8.25 7.58 -20.04
C ASP A 446 7.06 7.44 -21.00
N PHE A 447 6.99 6.30 -21.69
CA PHE A 447 6.02 6.05 -22.75
C PHE A 447 4.55 6.18 -22.29
N PRO A 448 4.10 5.58 -21.17
CA PRO A 448 2.74 5.80 -20.69
C PRO A 448 2.44 7.27 -20.36
N LEU A 449 3.39 8.04 -19.84
CA LEU A 449 3.20 9.48 -19.63
C LEU A 449 3.03 10.22 -20.96
N GLN A 450 3.84 9.92 -21.97
CA GLN A 450 3.66 10.50 -23.30
C GLN A 450 2.26 10.21 -23.86
N GLN A 451 1.76 8.98 -23.69
CA GLN A 451 0.42 8.60 -24.12
C GLN A 451 -0.68 9.33 -23.33
N ALA A 452 -0.51 9.50 -22.01
CA ALA A 452 -1.41 10.31 -21.20
C ALA A 452 -1.46 11.78 -21.66
N LEU A 453 -0.31 12.36 -22.01
CA LEU A 453 -0.23 13.71 -22.56
C LEU A 453 -0.87 13.81 -23.95
N ASN A 454 -0.73 12.78 -24.79
CA ASN A 454 -1.44 12.71 -26.07
C ASN A 454 -2.95 12.68 -25.87
N GLN A 455 -3.45 11.87 -24.93
CA GLN A 455 -4.86 11.82 -24.57
C GLN A 455 -5.39 13.19 -24.13
N LEU A 456 -4.67 13.87 -23.22
CA LEU A 456 -5.05 15.20 -22.73
C LEU A 456 -5.05 16.27 -23.84
N LYS A 457 -4.23 16.10 -24.88
CA LYS A 457 -4.15 17.01 -26.05
C LYS A 457 -5.10 16.62 -27.18
N GLY A 458 -5.88 15.55 -27.04
CA GLY A 458 -6.73 15.02 -28.11
C GLY A 458 -5.94 14.46 -29.30
N ARG A 459 -4.70 14.02 -29.08
CA ARG A 459 -3.85 13.37 -30.09
C ARG A 459 -4.06 11.85 -30.07
N PRO A 460 -3.77 11.15 -31.18
CA PRO A 460 -3.82 9.69 -31.19
C PRO A 460 -2.97 9.06 -30.07
N VAL A 461 -3.56 8.12 -29.35
CA VAL A 461 -2.89 7.31 -28.33
C VAL A 461 -2.53 5.96 -28.92
N LEU A 462 -1.30 5.52 -28.67
CA LEU A 462 -0.87 4.16 -28.99
C LEU A 462 -1.40 3.21 -27.91
N ALA A 463 -2.59 2.66 -28.15
CA ALA A 463 -3.16 1.61 -27.31
C ALA A 463 -2.26 0.37 -27.31
N SER A 464 -2.35 -0.38 -26.22
CA SER A 464 -1.56 -1.58 -26.01
C SER A 464 -1.75 -2.58 -27.15
N LYS A 465 -0.64 -3.17 -27.58
CA LYS A 465 -0.60 -4.27 -28.55
C LYS A 465 -0.58 -5.63 -27.85
N THR A 466 -0.30 -5.66 -26.55
CA THR A 466 -0.03 -6.90 -25.81
C THR A 466 -0.91 -7.11 -24.57
N ALA A 467 -1.36 -6.03 -23.94
CA ALA A 467 -2.24 -6.03 -22.79
C ALA A 467 -3.70 -6.02 -23.25
N THR A 468 -4.33 -7.19 -23.19
CA THR A 468 -5.78 -7.32 -23.24
C THR A 468 -6.34 -7.19 -21.83
N GLU A 469 -7.60 -6.74 -21.70
CA GLU A 469 -8.36 -6.95 -20.46
C GLU A 469 -8.20 -8.42 -20.07
N ARG A 470 -7.64 -8.71 -18.88
CA ARG A 470 -7.63 -10.08 -18.40
C ARG A 470 -9.05 -10.38 -17.99
N LYS A 471 -9.77 -11.09 -18.86
CA LYS A 471 -11.16 -11.47 -18.62
C LYS A 471 -11.25 -12.06 -17.23
N ALA A 472 -12.02 -11.42 -16.36
CA ALA A 472 -12.44 -12.08 -15.13
C ALA A 472 -13.25 -13.32 -15.52
N GLU A 473 -13.12 -14.38 -14.72
CA GLU A 473 -13.84 -15.64 -14.81
C GLU A 473 -15.27 -15.45 -15.35
N ALA A 474 -15.67 -16.32 -16.28
CA ALA A 474 -17.03 -16.35 -16.77
C ALA A 474 -17.97 -16.63 -15.58
N LYS A 475 -18.98 -15.79 -15.39
CA LYS A 475 -20.09 -16.13 -14.50
C LYS A 475 -20.76 -17.39 -15.07
N VAL A 476 -20.71 -18.49 -14.32
CA VAL A 476 -21.66 -19.57 -14.52
C VAL A 476 -23.00 -19.07 -13.95
N GLU A 477 -24.04 -19.10 -14.78
CA GLU A 477 -25.44 -18.81 -14.40
C GLU A 477 -25.96 -19.73 -13.30
#